data_AF-A0A401PVU4-F1
#
_entry.id   AF-A0A401PVU4-F1
#
_cell.length_a   1.000
_cell.length_b   1.000
_cell.length_c   1.000
_cell.angle_alpha   90.00
_cell.angle_beta   90.00
_cell.angle_gamma   90.00
#
_symmetry.space_group_name_H-M   'P 1'
#
loop_
_entity.id
_entity.type
_entity.pdbx_description
1 polymer ?
#
loop_
_entity_poly.entity_id
_entity_poly.type
_entity_poly.pdbx_seq_one_letter_code
_entity_poly.pdbx_strand_id
1 'polypeptide(L)'
;MGEIGAARGAFLWGTAAVYLCAFASLYTQIPGLYGREGILPVRRMLPFTGKPLLDQLTDSPTVLWLCPWLGLDTEQGMELICLLGVGLSITALLVKPLRDCFIFACLWFLYLSLYQVGQVFLYFQW
;
A
#
# COMPACT_ATOMS: atom_id res chain seq x y z
N MET A 1 -23.27 -8.65 25.20
CA MET A 1 -22.84 -7.51 24.34
C MET A 1 -21.36 -7.13 24.52
N GLY A 2 -20.76 -7.24 25.72
CA GLY A 2 -19.34 -6.88 25.93
C GLY A 2 -18.31 -7.77 25.21
N GLU A 3 -18.56 -9.07 25.09
CA GLU A 3 -17.63 -10.02 24.45
C GLU A 3 -17.47 -9.78 22.95
N ILE A 4 -18.57 -9.45 22.25
CA ILE A 4 -18.55 -9.10 20.82
C ILE A 4 -17.71 -7.84 20.58
N GLY A 5 -17.81 -6.85 21.48
CA GLY A 5 -17.03 -5.61 21.40
C GLY A 5 -15.53 -5.85 21.62
N ALA A 6 -15.17 -6.75 22.54
CA ALA A 6 -13.79 -7.14 22.78
C ALA A 6 -13.19 -7.91 21.60
N ALA A 7 -13.91 -8.91 21.08
CA ALA A 7 -13.48 -9.70 19.92
C ALA A 7 -13.29 -8.82 18.67
N ARG A 8 -14.26 -7.95 18.36
CA ARG A 8 -14.15 -6.97 17.27
C ARG A 8 -12.96 -6.04 17.47
N GLY A 9 -12.77 -5.54 18.69
CA GLY A 9 -11.65 -4.65 19.02
C GLY A 9 -10.29 -5.31 18.81
N ALA A 10 -10.15 -6.56 19.25
CA ALA A 10 -8.94 -7.36 19.07
C ALA A 10 -8.68 -7.65 17.59
N PHE A 11 -9.72 -8.02 16.83
CA PHE A 11 -9.61 -8.25 15.39
C PHE A 11 -9.11 -7.01 14.65
N LEU A 12 -9.75 -5.85 14.83
CA LEU A 12 -9.33 -4.62 14.15
C LEU A 12 -7.92 -4.18 14.58
N TRP A 13 -7.57 -4.36 15.86
CA TRP A 13 -6.21 -4.06 16.32
C TRP A 13 -5.17 -4.99 15.69
N GLY A 14 -5.45 -6.30 15.65
CA GLY A 14 -4.58 -7.28 15.01
C GLY A 14 -4.40 -7.01 13.52
N THR A 15 -5.48 -6.69 12.80
CA THR A 15 -5.43 -6.32 11.38
C THR A 15 -4.58 -5.07 11.15
N ALA A 16 -4.69 -4.04 12.01
CA ALA A 16 -3.82 -2.86 11.92
C ALA A 16 -2.34 -3.21 12.16
N ALA A 17 -2.04 -4.13 13.08
CA ALA A 17 -0.68 -4.62 13.28
C ALA A 17 -0.14 -5.38 12.05
N VAL A 18 -0.98 -6.19 11.40
CA VAL A 18 -0.62 -6.88 10.15
C VAL A 18 -0.29 -5.88 9.05
N TYR A 19 -1.12 -4.84 8.85
CA TYR A 19 -0.82 -3.79 7.88
C TYR A 19 0.50 -3.06 8.20
N LEU A 20 0.74 -2.73 9.47
CA LEU A 20 2.00 -2.12 9.89
C LEU A 20 3.21 -2.98 9.49
N CYS A 21 3.17 -4.27 9.83
CA CYS A 21 4.23 -5.22 9.48
C CYS A 21 4.41 -5.35 7.97
N ALA A 22 3.31 -5.41 7.22
CA ALA A 22 3.34 -5.54 5.76
C ALA A 22 4.00 -4.32 5.10
N PHE A 23 3.55 -3.10 5.43
CA PHE A 23 4.11 -1.88 4.84
C PHE A 23 5.55 -1.62 5.26
N ALA A 24 5.89 -1.86 6.54
CA ALA A 24 7.25 -1.69 7.05
C ALA A 24 8.21 -2.70 6.42
N SER A 25 7.80 -3.96 6.31
CA SER A 25 8.60 -5.01 5.65
C SER A 25 8.84 -4.66 4.19
N LEU A 26 7.80 -4.28 3.46
CA LEU A 26 7.90 -3.92 2.05
C LEU A 26 8.76 -2.67 1.83
N TYR A 27 8.65 -1.65 2.67
CA TYR A 27 9.49 -0.45 2.61
C TYR A 27 10.99 -0.78 2.56
N THR A 28 11.43 -1.68 3.46
CA THR A 28 12.85 -2.07 3.52
C THR A 28 13.31 -2.86 2.30
N GLN A 29 12.38 -3.51 1.59
CA GLN A 29 12.68 -4.35 0.43
C GLN A 29 12.63 -3.57 -0.89
N ILE A 30 11.92 -2.44 -0.95
CA ILE A 30 11.70 -1.69 -2.19
C ILE A 30 13.02 -1.34 -2.92
N PRO A 31 14.04 -0.77 -2.27
CA PRO A 31 15.29 -0.43 -2.96
C PRO A 31 15.99 -1.64 -3.58
N GLY A 32 15.92 -2.81 -2.93
CA GLY A 32 16.57 -4.04 -3.39
C GLY A 32 15.76 -4.85 -4.40
N LEU A 33 14.43 -4.82 -4.31
CA LEU A 33 13.55 -5.55 -5.22
C LEU A 33 13.16 -4.73 -6.44
N TYR A 34 12.62 -3.54 -6.21
CA TYR A 34 11.92 -2.75 -7.24
C TYR A 34 12.69 -1.51 -7.68
N GLY A 35 13.77 -1.17 -6.96
CA GLY A 35 14.60 -0.03 -7.28
C GLY A 35 15.31 -0.15 -8.63
N ARG A 36 15.97 0.92 -9.04
CA ARG A 36 16.62 0.99 -10.37
C ARG A 36 17.64 -0.12 -10.62
N GLU A 37 18.42 -0.47 -9.60
CA GLU A 37 19.39 -1.58 -9.59
C GLU A 37 18.84 -2.82 -8.84
N GLY A 38 17.52 -2.86 -8.64
CA GLY A 38 16.85 -3.95 -7.95
C GLY A 38 16.74 -5.20 -8.81
N ILE A 39 16.37 -6.31 -8.18
CA ILE A 39 16.20 -7.61 -8.85
C ILE A 39 15.14 -7.54 -9.97
N LEU A 40 14.09 -6.76 -9.76
CA LEU A 40 12.96 -6.61 -10.69
C LEU A 40 12.50 -5.14 -10.76
N PRO A 41 13.19 -4.29 -11.54
CA PRO A 41 12.94 -2.85 -11.55
C PRO A 41 11.53 -2.48 -12.01
N VAL A 42 10.80 -1.71 -11.20
CA VAL A 42 9.38 -1.38 -11.45
C VAL A 42 9.19 -0.22 -12.44
N ARG A 43 10.25 0.49 -12.83
CA ARG A 43 10.21 1.68 -13.70
C ARG A 43 9.50 1.45 -15.04
N ARG A 44 9.43 0.21 -15.52
CA ARG A 44 8.78 -0.15 -16.80
C ARG A 44 7.30 -0.52 -16.66
N MET A 45 6.77 -0.63 -15.44
CA MET A 45 5.39 -1.08 -15.21
C MET A 45 4.34 0.02 -15.38
N LEU A 46 4.70 1.27 -15.11
CA LEU A 46 3.80 2.42 -15.28
C LEU A 46 4.38 3.39 -16.32
N PRO A 47 4.47 3.00 -17.60
CA PRO A 47 4.93 3.91 -18.63
C PRO A 47 3.93 5.07 -18.75
N PHE A 48 4.44 6.30 -18.77
CA PHE A 48 3.63 7.48 -19.01
C PHE A 48 2.97 7.35 -20.38
N THR A 49 1.67 7.07 -20.39
CA THR A 49 0.92 6.72 -21.61
C THR A 49 0.15 7.91 -22.17
N GLY A 50 0.15 9.06 -21.49
CA GLY A 50 -0.62 10.25 -21.89
C GLY A 50 -2.14 10.09 -21.86
N LYS A 51 -2.65 8.90 -21.50
CA LYS A 51 -4.07 8.61 -21.30
C LYS A 51 -4.62 9.44 -20.13
N PRO A 52 -5.92 9.77 -20.10
CA PRO A 52 -6.52 10.35 -18.90
C PRO A 52 -6.42 9.38 -17.72
N LEU A 53 -6.31 9.93 -16.49
CA LEU A 53 -6.14 9.14 -15.26
C LEU A 53 -7.23 8.08 -15.06
N LEU A 54 -8.46 8.37 -15.51
CA LEU A 54 -9.59 7.44 -15.39
C LEU A 54 -9.35 6.15 -16.19
N ASP A 55 -8.82 6.27 -17.41
CA ASP A 55 -8.50 5.12 -18.27
C ASP A 55 -7.32 4.32 -17.72
N GLN A 56 -6.36 4.98 -17.07
CA GLN A 56 -5.23 4.32 -16.41
C GLN A 56 -5.67 3.55 -15.16
N LEU A 57 -6.61 4.11 -14.38
CA LEU A 57 -7.19 3.45 -13.21
C LEU A 57 -8.04 2.23 -13.58
N THR A 58 -8.66 2.23 -14.78
CA THR A 58 -9.35 1.04 -15.30
C THR A 58 -8.38 -0.05 -15.73
N ASP A 59 -7.21 0.31 -16.28
CA ASP A 59 -6.17 -0.66 -16.65
C ASP A 59 -5.55 -1.31 -15.40
N SER A 60 -5.18 -0.49 -14.41
CA SER A 60 -4.75 -0.98 -13.09
C SER A 60 -5.16 0.00 -11.97
N PRO A 61 -5.92 -0.45 -10.96
CA PRO A 61 -6.37 0.41 -9.86
C PRO A 61 -5.23 0.64 -8.86
N THR A 62 -4.33 1.57 -9.19
CA THR A 62 -3.21 1.98 -8.33
C THR A 62 -3.08 3.49 -8.22
N VAL A 63 -2.78 3.99 -7.02
CA VAL A 63 -2.48 5.41 -6.77
C VAL A 63 -1.18 5.85 -7.43
N LEU A 64 -0.30 4.90 -7.79
CA LEU A 64 1.01 5.18 -8.38
C LEU A 64 0.95 5.89 -9.74
N TRP A 65 -0.19 5.88 -10.42
CA TRP A 65 -0.42 6.71 -11.62
C TRP A 65 -0.32 8.21 -11.36
N LEU A 66 -0.45 8.65 -10.11
CA LEU A 66 -0.25 10.05 -9.71
C LEU A 66 1.22 10.42 -9.50
N CYS A 67 2.14 9.45 -9.38
CA CYS A 67 3.55 9.72 -9.13
C CYS A 67 4.23 10.59 -10.21
N PRO A 68 4.01 10.35 -11.53
CA PRO A 68 4.55 11.22 -12.57
C PRO A 68 4.10 12.68 -12.45
N TRP A 69 2.87 12.91 -11.99
CA TRP A 69 2.32 14.26 -11.77
C TRP A 69 2.97 14.97 -10.58
N LEU A 70 3.45 14.20 -9.60
CA LEU A 70 4.19 14.69 -8.44
C LEU A 70 5.70 14.79 -8.70
N GLY A 71 6.17 14.42 -9.89
CA GLY A 71 7.61 14.37 -10.21
C GLY A 71 8.36 13.24 -9.48
N LEU A 72 7.65 12.22 -9.00
CA LEU A 72 8.21 11.08 -8.31
C LEU A 72 8.42 9.91 -9.25
N ASP A 73 9.53 9.20 -9.09
CA ASP A 73 9.71 7.89 -9.70
C ASP A 73 8.75 6.86 -9.07
N THR A 74 8.44 5.80 -9.80
CA THR A 74 7.58 4.72 -9.30
C THR A 74 8.10 4.09 -8.01
N GLU A 75 9.42 3.93 -7.88
CA GLU A 75 10.10 3.46 -6.66
C GLU A 75 9.78 4.38 -5.46
N GLN A 76 10.01 5.68 -5.61
CA GLN A 76 9.71 6.69 -4.59
C GLN A 76 8.20 6.74 -4.26
N GLY A 77 7.36 6.52 -5.27
CA GLY A 77 5.92 6.37 -5.10
C GLY A 77 5.56 5.19 -4.19
N MET A 78 6.18 4.03 -4.42
CA MET A 78 5.96 2.84 -3.59
C MET A 78 6.44 3.09 -2.16
N GLU A 79 7.60 3.71 -1.98
CA GLU A 79 8.13 4.09 -0.66
C GLU A 79 7.17 5.02 0.08
N LEU A 80 6.65 6.05 -0.60
CA LEU A 80 5.69 6.99 -0.03
C LEU A 80 4.40 6.28 0.39
N ILE A 81 3.86 5.39 -0.44
CA ILE A 81 2.67 4.60 -0.10
C ILE A 81 2.94 3.73 1.14
N CYS A 82 4.11 3.10 1.24
CA CYS A 82 4.50 2.35 2.43
C CYS A 82 4.57 3.24 3.68
N LEU A 83 5.18 4.41 3.60
CA LEU A 83 5.27 5.35 4.73
C LEU A 83 3.89 5.83 5.19
N LEU A 84 2.99 6.14 4.25
CA LEU A 84 1.60 6.49 4.54
C LEU A 84 0.86 5.32 5.20
N GLY A 85 1.05 4.10 4.68
CA GLY A 85 0.47 2.87 5.23
C GLY A 85 0.95 2.58 6.66
N VAL A 86 2.24 2.77 6.94
CA VAL A 86 2.82 2.69 8.29
C VAL A 86 2.17 3.72 9.21
N GLY A 87 2.09 4.99 8.79
CA GLY A 87 1.50 6.07 9.59
C GLY A 87 0.03 5.82 9.93
N LEU A 88 -0.78 5.39 8.95
CA LEU A 88 -2.19 5.03 9.15
C LEU A 88 -2.34 3.81 10.08
N SER A 89 -1.47 2.80 9.93
CA SER A 89 -1.51 1.60 10.77
C SER A 89 -1.16 1.92 12.22
N ILE A 90 -0.13 2.73 12.47
CA ILE A 90 0.22 3.21 13.81
C ILE A 90 -0.94 4.00 14.41
N THR A 91 -1.55 4.89 13.64
CA THR A 91 -2.72 5.66 14.08
C THR A 91 -3.88 4.76 14.49
N ALA A 92 -4.18 3.71 13.72
CA ALA A 92 -5.21 2.73 14.03
C ALA A 92 -4.87 1.89 15.29
N LEU A 93 -3.59 1.59 15.54
CA LEU A 93 -3.16 0.86 16.73
C LEU A 93 -3.27 1.71 18.01
N LEU A 94 -2.88 2.98 17.93
CA LEU A 94 -2.81 3.88 19.08
C LEU A 94 -4.15 4.56 19.41
N VAL A 95 -4.97 4.85 18.39
CA VAL A 95 -6.17 5.66 18.53
C VAL A 95 -7.42 4.83 18.24
N LYS A 96 -8.05 4.30 19.30
CA LYS A 96 -9.24 3.42 19.19
C LYS A 96 -10.39 3.99 18.34
N PRO A 97 -10.75 5.30 18.44
CA PRO A 97 -11.78 5.89 17.58
C PRO A 97 -11.48 5.85 16.08
N LEU A 98 -10.20 5.83 15.69
CA LEU A 98 -9.75 5.80 14.29
C LEU A 98 -9.66 4.38 13.72
N ARG A 99 -10.11 3.36 14.45
CA ARG A 99 -10.31 2.00 13.92
C ARG A 99 -11.67 1.87 13.24
N ASP A 100 -11.92 2.74 12.26
CA ASP A 100 -13.15 2.78 11.49
C ASP A 100 -12.97 2.19 10.08
N CYS A 101 -14.09 2.07 9.37
CA CYS A 101 -14.11 1.52 8.01
C CYS A 101 -13.26 2.36 7.03
N PHE A 102 -13.20 3.67 7.23
CA PHE A 102 -12.49 4.57 6.32
C PHE A 102 -10.97 4.34 6.38
N ILE A 103 -10.40 4.25 7.59
CA ILE A 103 -8.96 3.98 7.76
C ILE A 103 -8.59 2.61 7.17
N PHE A 104 -9.39 1.56 7.41
CA PHE A 104 -9.14 0.25 6.82
C PHE A 104 -9.33 0.24 5.29
N ALA A 105 -10.27 1.00 4.74
CA ALA A 105 -10.42 1.16 3.30
C ALA A 105 -9.20 1.87 2.69
N CYS A 106 -8.67 2.91 3.33
CA CYS A 106 -7.43 3.56 2.92
C CYS A 106 -6.24 2.60 2.96
N LEU A 107 -6.03 1.87 4.07
CA LEU A 107 -4.97 0.88 4.20
C LEU A 107 -5.07 -0.21 3.12
N TRP A 108 -6.28 -0.70 2.87
CA TRP A 108 -6.54 -1.67 1.82
C TRP A 108 -6.18 -1.11 0.43
N PHE A 109 -6.60 0.12 0.11
CA PHE A 109 -6.33 0.73 -1.18
C PHE A 109 -4.85 1.04 -1.42
N LEU A 110 -4.13 1.47 -0.38
CA LEU A 110 -2.67 1.64 -0.41
C LEU A 110 -1.98 0.30 -0.66
N TYR A 111 -2.38 -0.77 0.03
CA TYR A 111 -1.82 -2.10 -0.17
C TYR A 111 -2.14 -2.65 -1.57
N LEU A 112 -3.38 -2.47 -2.05
CA LEU A 112 -3.79 -2.84 -3.40
C LEU A 112 -2.93 -2.13 -4.46
N SER A 113 -2.65 -0.85 -4.25
CA SER A 113 -1.80 -0.06 -5.16
C SER A 113 -0.40 -0.65 -5.31
N LEU A 114 0.19 -1.14 -4.22
CA LEU A 114 1.48 -1.84 -4.21
C LEU A 114 1.35 -3.23 -4.84
N TYR A 115 0.30 -3.97 -4.51
CA TYR A 115 0.04 -5.31 -5.05
C TYR A 115 0.00 -5.30 -6.58
N GLN A 116 -0.68 -4.32 -7.19
CA GLN A 116 -0.79 -4.22 -8.65
C GLN A 116 0.55 -4.02 -9.37
N VAL A 117 1.55 -3.45 -8.70
CA VAL A 117 2.88 -3.24 -9.28
C VAL A 117 3.95 -4.16 -8.70
N GLY A 118 3.62 -4.96 -7.68
CA GLY A 118 4.57 -5.77 -6.93
C GLY A 118 5.01 -7.06 -7.62
N GLN A 119 4.49 -7.32 -8.83
CA GLN A 119 4.90 -8.41 -9.70
C GLN A 119 4.94 -9.76 -8.97
N VAL A 120 5.90 -10.62 -9.33
CA VAL A 120 6.05 -11.97 -8.79
C VAL A 120 6.21 -11.97 -7.26
N PHE A 121 6.88 -10.98 -6.67
CA PHE A 121 7.12 -10.97 -5.22
C PHE A 121 5.85 -10.76 -4.38
N LEU A 122 4.87 -10.00 -4.87
CA LEU A 122 3.56 -9.87 -4.19
C LEU A 122 2.51 -10.86 -4.71
N TYR A 123 2.66 -11.38 -5.93
CA TYR A 123 1.70 -12.29 -6.54
C TYR A 123 1.97 -13.79 -6.27
N PHE A 124 3.23 -14.20 -6.09
CA PHE A 124 3.59 -15.61 -6.10
C PHE A 124 3.24 -16.33 -4.77
N GLN A 125 2.50 -17.44 -4.88
CA GLN A 125 2.16 -18.40 -3.81
C GLN A 125 1.17 -17.92 -2.73
N TRP A 126 0.32 -16.94 -3.05
CA TRP A 126 -0.78 -16.49 -2.18
C TRP A 126 -2.15 -16.71 -2.83
#